data_AF-A0A2A5VCI6-F1
#
_entry.id   AF-A0A2A5VCI6-F1
#
_cell.length_a   1.000
_cell.length_b   1.000
_cell.length_c   1.000
_cell.angle_alpha   90.00
_cell.angle_beta   90.00
_cell.angle_gamma   90.00
#
_symmetry.space_group_name_H-M   'P 1'
#
loop_
_entity.id
_entity.type
_entity.pdbx_description
1 polymer ?
#
loop_
_entity_poly.entity_id
_entity_poly.type
_entity_poly.pdbx_seq_one_letter_code
_entity_poly.pdbx_strand_id
1 'polypeptide(L)'
;MTPSSRSSEDSSSDKAWAIHAAIIGLNSGNLLFRGLELDPTDPDMLTVVCLSIISIALPFQAIFFLINSYIQESTKVHQTEYQMLLRLSLICQTISYLSLIGIGLLMFASHQYIGISFTIGVIIAFFLLRAAMTHSENLSIGNR
;
A
#
# COMPACT_ATOMS: atom_id res chain seq x y z
N MET A 1 -26.36 -0.15 -24.05
CA MET A 1 -26.02 -0.33 -22.63
C MET A 1 -25.19 -1.59 -22.49
N THR A 2 -23.87 -1.46 -22.40
CA THR A 2 -22.95 -2.59 -22.21
C THR A 2 -22.68 -2.76 -20.71
N PRO A 3 -23.10 -3.88 -20.08
CA PRO A 3 -22.95 -4.08 -18.64
C PRO A 3 -21.62 -4.74 -18.23
N SER A 4 -20.57 -4.67 -19.06
CA SER A 4 -19.31 -5.39 -18.84
C SER A 4 -18.21 -4.59 -18.10
N SER A 5 -18.28 -3.26 -18.02
CA SER A 5 -17.23 -2.46 -17.37
C SER A 5 -17.37 -2.43 -15.84
N ARG A 6 -18.60 -2.44 -15.33
CA ARG A 6 -18.89 -2.23 -13.90
C ARG A 6 -18.38 -3.35 -12.99
N SER A 7 -18.37 -4.60 -13.46
CA SER A 7 -17.85 -5.75 -12.69
C SER A 7 -16.32 -5.77 -12.60
N SER A 8 -15.63 -5.23 -13.61
CA SER A 8 -14.17 -5.18 -13.65
C SER A 8 -13.63 -4.07 -12.75
N GLU A 9 -14.30 -2.91 -12.74
CA GLU A 9 -13.95 -1.75 -11.91
C GLU A 9 -14.16 -2.01 -10.41
N ASP A 10 -15.28 -2.63 -10.01
CA ASP A 10 -15.52 -3.04 -8.61
C ASP A 10 -14.43 -4.01 -8.12
N SER A 11 -14.12 -5.04 -8.93
CA SER A 11 -13.11 -6.04 -8.55
C SER A 11 -11.70 -5.47 -8.37
N SER A 12 -11.36 -4.43 -9.13
CA SER A 12 -10.07 -3.75 -9.04
C SER A 12 -10.01 -2.82 -7.82
N SER A 13 -11.11 -2.13 -7.53
CA SER A 13 -11.24 -1.25 -6.36
C SER A 13 -11.15 -2.04 -5.05
N ASP A 14 -11.86 -3.17 -4.95
CA ASP A 14 -11.87 -4.03 -3.77
C ASP A 14 -10.49 -4.62 -3.46
N LYS A 15 -9.73 -4.99 -4.49
CA LYS A 15 -8.34 -5.46 -4.34
C LYS A 15 -7.43 -4.37 -3.78
N ALA A 16 -7.53 -3.14 -4.30
CA ALA A 16 -6.74 -2.02 -3.82
C ALA A 16 -7.10 -1.65 -2.37
N TRP A 17 -8.39 -1.70 -2.03
CA TRP A 17 -8.89 -1.49 -0.67
C TRP A 17 -8.31 -2.50 0.32
N ALA A 18 -8.34 -3.80 0.00
CA ALA A 18 -7.81 -4.85 0.87
C ALA A 18 -6.30 -4.70 1.11
N ILE A 19 -5.54 -4.32 0.07
CA ILE A 19 -4.10 -4.05 0.20
C ILE A 19 -3.86 -2.89 1.17
N HIS A 20 -4.60 -1.78 1.04
CA HIS A 20 -4.45 -0.64 1.92
C HIS A 20 -4.83 -0.95 3.38
N ALA A 21 -5.90 -1.73 3.59
CA ALA A 21 -6.28 -2.18 4.92
C ALA A 21 -5.17 -3.02 5.57
N ALA A 22 -4.52 -3.91 4.81
CA ALA A 22 -3.37 -4.67 5.30
C ALA A 22 -2.18 -3.78 5.65
N ILE A 23 -1.88 -2.78 4.82
CA ILE A 23 -0.80 -1.81 5.08
C ILE A 23 -1.10 -0.98 6.34
N ILE A 24 -2.33 -0.49 6.51
CA ILE A 24 -2.77 0.24 7.72
C ILE A 24 -2.59 -0.63 8.97
N GLY A 25 -2.98 -1.90 8.89
CA GLY A 25 -2.82 -2.86 9.98
C GLY A 25 -1.35 -3.08 10.35
N LEU A 26 -0.47 -3.28 9.36
CA LEU A 26 0.97 -3.42 9.56
C LEU A 26 1.60 -2.15 10.16
N ASN A 27 1.26 -0.97 9.63
CA ASN A 27 1.76 0.30 10.10
C ASN A 27 1.33 0.58 11.55
N SER A 28 0.04 0.39 11.85
CA SER A 28 -0.51 0.61 13.19
C SER A 28 0.06 -0.40 14.20
N GLY A 29 0.18 -1.68 13.81
CA GLY A 29 0.77 -2.71 14.65
C GLY A 29 2.23 -2.42 14.99
N ASN A 30 3.04 -2.08 13.98
CA ASN A 30 4.44 -1.68 14.21
C ASN A 30 4.54 -0.45 15.10
N LEU A 31 3.72 0.58 14.86
CA LEU A 31 3.74 1.80 15.67
C LEU A 31 3.35 1.53 17.13
N LEU A 32 2.36 0.66 17.38
CA LEU A 32 1.95 0.29 18.72
C LEU A 32 3.01 -0.55 19.43
N PHE A 33 3.42 -1.69 18.84
CA PHE A 33 4.30 -2.62 19.54
C PHE A 33 5.73 -2.09 19.65
N ARG A 34 6.30 -1.57 18.56
CA ARG A 34 7.64 -0.97 18.62
C ARG A 34 7.60 0.33 19.41
N GLY A 35 6.55 1.15 19.26
CA GLY A 35 6.38 2.37 20.05
C GLY A 35 6.40 2.13 21.57
N LEU A 36 5.82 1.02 22.03
CA LEU A 36 5.85 0.63 23.45
C LEU A 36 7.18 -0.01 23.88
N GLU A 37 7.96 -0.56 22.93
CA GLU A 37 9.27 -1.17 23.17
C GLU A 37 10.41 -0.13 23.14
N LEU A 38 10.16 1.09 22.67
CA LEU A 38 11.16 2.16 22.67
C LEU A 38 11.66 2.47 24.08
N ASP A 39 12.98 2.41 24.26
CA ASP A 39 13.61 2.88 25.49
C ASP A 39 13.50 4.42 25.57
N PRO A 40 12.93 4.98 26.66
CA PRO A 40 12.79 6.42 26.81
C PRO A 40 14.13 7.15 27.06
N THR A 41 15.21 6.42 27.38
CA THR A 41 16.51 6.99 27.74
C THR A 41 17.57 6.86 26.64
N ASP A 42 17.52 5.81 25.83
CA ASP A 42 18.40 5.60 24.67
C ASP A 42 17.63 4.96 23.51
N PRO A 43 16.77 5.73 22.82
CA PRO A 43 15.96 5.17 21.74
C PRO A 43 16.83 4.88 20.51
N ASP A 44 16.65 3.70 19.91
CA ASP A 44 17.23 3.40 18.61
C ASP A 44 16.68 4.39 17.56
N MET A 45 17.53 5.34 17.17
CA MET A 45 17.16 6.44 16.29
C MET A 45 16.70 5.95 14.91
N LEU A 46 17.19 4.80 14.44
CA LEU A 46 16.71 4.21 13.18
C LEU A 46 15.24 3.80 13.31
N THR A 47 14.90 3.08 14.38
CA THR A 47 13.52 2.71 14.70
C THR A 47 12.63 3.94 14.87
N VAL A 48 13.07 4.98 15.59
CA VAL A 48 12.31 6.23 15.76
C VAL A 48 11.99 6.88 14.41
N VAL A 49 12.98 6.99 13.51
CA VAL A 49 12.78 7.57 12.18
C VAL A 49 11.79 6.74 11.36
N CYS A 50 11.93 5.40 11.36
CA CYS A 50 11.00 4.50 10.69
C CYS A 50 9.57 4.65 11.21
N LEU A 51 9.40 4.67 12.54
CA LEU A 51 8.09 4.85 13.17
C LEU A 51 7.50 6.24 12.88
N SER A 52 8.34 7.27 12.79
CA SER A 52 7.90 8.63 12.43
C SER A 52 7.36 8.68 10.99
N ILE A 53 8.05 8.04 10.03
CA ILE A 53 7.58 7.92 8.65
C ILE A 53 6.24 7.20 8.59
N ILE A 54 6.11 6.08 9.32
CA ILE A 54 4.86 5.32 9.40
C ILE A 54 3.74 6.17 10.01
N SER A 55 4.02 6.88 11.09
CA SER A 55 3.07 7.76 11.77
C SER A 55 2.54 8.87 10.85
N ILE A 56 3.41 9.47 10.04
CA ILE A 56 3.01 10.47 9.04
C ILE A 56 2.17 9.85 7.92
N ALA A 57 2.39 8.59 7.55
CA ALA A 57 1.63 7.92 6.49
C ALA A 57 0.19 7.53 6.90
N LEU A 58 -0.03 7.19 8.17
CA LEU A 58 -1.34 6.77 8.70
C LEU A 58 -2.50 7.75 8.40
N PRO A 59 -2.39 9.08 8.60
CA PRO A 59 -3.48 9.99 8.25
C PRO A 59 -3.82 9.96 6.76
N PHE A 60 -2.83 9.85 5.87
CA PHE A 60 -3.11 9.72 4.43
C PHE A 60 -3.83 8.41 4.09
N GLN A 61 -3.47 7.32 4.78
CA GLN A 61 -4.13 6.03 4.62
C GLN A 61 -5.58 6.05 5.12
N ALA A 62 -5.84 6.74 6.23
CA ALA A 62 -7.19 6.94 6.75
C ALA A 62 -8.05 7.77 5.77
N ILE A 63 -7.50 8.83 5.18
CA ILE A 63 -8.20 9.63 4.17
C ILE A 63 -8.50 8.80 2.92
N PHE A 64 -7.55 7.98 2.44
CA PHE A 64 -7.81 7.05 1.32
C PHE A 64 -8.99 6.13 1.62
N PHE A 65 -9.03 5.56 2.83
CA PHE A 65 -10.13 4.68 3.25
C PHE A 65 -11.46 5.43 3.27
N LEU A 66 -11.51 6.64 3.84
CA LEU A 66 -12.71 7.47 3.87
C LEU A 66 -13.22 7.83 2.47
N ILE A 67 -12.31 8.19 1.55
CA ILE A 67 -12.67 8.48 0.16
C ILE A 67 -13.27 7.24 -0.50
N ASN A 68 -12.65 6.07 -0.33
CA ASN A 68 -13.12 4.84 -0.95
C ASN A 68 -14.49 4.41 -0.40
N SER A 69 -14.69 4.48 0.92
CA SER A 69 -15.98 4.23 1.54
C SER A 69 -17.04 5.24 1.09
N TYR A 70 -16.70 6.51 0.97
CA TYR A 70 -17.63 7.54 0.49
C TYR A 70 -18.08 7.27 -0.95
N ILE A 71 -17.15 6.87 -1.82
CA ILE A 71 -17.45 6.52 -3.22
C ILE A 71 -18.36 5.28 -3.30
N GLN A 72 -18.10 4.25 -2.49
CA GLN A 72 -18.88 3.01 -2.47
C GLN A 72 -20.30 3.23 -1.94
N GLU A 73 -20.46 4.04 -0.89
CA GLU A 73 -21.76 4.29 -0.25
C GLU A 73 -22.63 5.28 -1.04
N SER A 74 -22.00 6.23 -1.75
CA SER A 74 -22.73 7.31 -2.40
C SER A 74 -23.39 6.87 -3.71
N THR A 75 -24.71 6.76 -3.71
CA THR A 75 -25.51 6.36 -4.89
C THR A 75 -25.58 7.44 -5.99
N LYS A 76 -25.16 8.69 -5.70
CA LYS A 76 -25.25 9.86 -6.60
C LYS A 76 -24.06 10.82 -6.48
N VAL A 77 -22.82 10.32 -6.58
CA VAL A 77 -21.66 11.22 -6.65
C VAL A 77 -21.72 12.00 -7.97
N HIS A 78 -21.67 13.34 -7.92
CA HIS A 78 -21.62 14.14 -9.14
C HIS A 78 -20.29 13.86 -9.87
N GLN A 79 -20.33 13.72 -11.20
CA GLN A 79 -19.16 13.22 -11.96
C GLN A 79 -17.90 14.08 -11.75
N THR A 80 -18.07 15.38 -11.49
CA THR A 80 -16.97 16.31 -11.16
C THR A 80 -16.36 16.04 -9.79
N GLU A 81 -17.17 15.75 -8.77
CA GLU A 81 -16.71 15.43 -7.41
C GLU A 81 -15.96 14.10 -7.38
N TYR A 82 -16.47 13.10 -8.12
CA TYR A 82 -15.84 11.78 -8.26
C TYR A 82 -14.41 11.89 -8.81
N GLN A 83 -14.21 12.72 -9.85
CA GLN A 83 -12.88 12.92 -10.45
C GLN A 83 -11.91 13.63 -9.51
N MET A 84 -12.38 14.57 -8.69
CA MET A 84 -11.55 15.23 -7.68
C MET A 84 -11.15 14.26 -6.56
N LEU A 85 -12.10 13.45 -6.07
CA LEU A 85 -11.89 12.42 -5.06
C LEU A 85 -10.89 11.36 -5.52
N LEU A 86 -10.98 10.91 -6.78
CA LEU A 86 -10.02 9.96 -7.36
C LEU A 86 -8.60 10.53 -7.42
N ARG A 87 -8.42 11.79 -7.82
CA ARG A 87 -7.10 12.43 -7.84
C ARG A 87 -6.50 12.52 -6.44
N LEU A 88 -7.31 12.88 -5.45
CA LEU A 88 -6.87 12.93 -4.06
C LEU A 88 -6.51 11.54 -3.54
N SER A 89 -7.33 10.54 -3.85
CA SER A 89 -7.09 9.13 -3.51
C SER A 89 -5.76 8.62 -4.06
N LEU A 90 -5.42 8.95 -5.30
CA LEU A 90 -4.14 8.56 -5.93
C LEU A 90 -2.92 9.14 -5.19
N ILE A 91 -3.00 10.38 -4.71
CA ILE A 91 -1.93 11.02 -3.93
C ILE A 91 -1.77 10.29 -2.59
N CYS A 92 -2.87 10.06 -1.88
CA CYS A 92 -2.88 9.31 -0.63
C CYS A 92 -2.33 7.89 -0.82
N GLN A 93 -2.69 7.25 -1.93
CA GLN A 93 -2.21 5.92 -2.30
C GLN A 93 -0.69 5.88 -2.49
N THR A 94 -0.15 6.89 -3.17
CA THR A 94 1.30 7.02 -3.38
C THR A 94 2.05 7.17 -2.06
N ILE A 95 1.57 8.04 -1.17
CA ILE A 95 2.18 8.25 0.15
C ILE A 95 2.09 6.99 1.02
N SER A 96 0.96 6.29 0.96
CA SER A 96 0.77 5.01 1.65
C SER A 96 1.76 3.96 1.17
N TYR A 97 1.98 3.80 -0.13
CA TYR A 97 2.98 2.84 -0.62
C TYR A 97 4.40 3.24 -0.27
N LEU A 98 4.70 4.53 -0.17
CA LEU A 98 6.01 5.01 0.29
C LEU A 98 6.31 4.56 1.73
N SER A 99 5.30 4.36 2.58
CA SER A 99 5.49 3.86 3.95
C SER A 99 6.07 2.43 3.99
N LEU A 100 5.92 1.65 2.92
CA LEU A 100 6.52 0.31 2.83
C LEU A 100 8.05 0.34 2.91
N ILE A 101 8.67 1.44 2.49
CA ILE A 101 10.12 1.65 2.67
C ILE A 101 10.46 1.72 4.16
N GLY A 102 9.65 2.45 4.94
CA GLY A 102 9.79 2.52 6.39
C GLY A 102 9.67 1.15 7.06
N ILE A 103 8.71 0.32 6.61
CA ILE A 103 8.56 -1.07 7.07
C ILE A 103 9.79 -1.91 6.70
N GLY A 104 10.27 -1.80 5.47
CA GLY A 104 11.46 -2.52 5.02
C GLY A 104 12.70 -2.18 5.85
N LEU A 105 12.92 -0.90 6.14
CA LEU A 105 13.99 -0.44 7.01
C LEU A 105 13.81 -0.90 8.46
N LEU A 106 12.57 -0.91 8.96
CA LEU A 106 12.24 -1.39 10.31
C LEU A 106 12.56 -2.88 10.49
N MET A 107 12.44 -3.69 9.42
CA MET A 107 12.87 -5.10 9.45
C MET A 107 14.39 -5.24 9.64
N PHE A 108 15.19 -4.34 9.07
CA PHE A 108 16.63 -4.30 9.30
C PHE A 108 16.99 -3.81 10.70
N ALA A 109 16.27 -2.82 11.22
CA ALA A 109 16.43 -2.34 12.60
C ALA A 109 16.10 -3.45 13.62
N SER A 110 15.12 -4.30 13.29
CA SER A 110 14.71 -5.42 14.15
C SER A 110 15.78 -6.52 14.22
N HIS A 111 16.22 -7.04 13.07
CA HIS A 111 17.27 -8.05 13.00
C HIS A 111 17.80 -8.18 11.58
N GLN A 112 19.13 -8.21 11.40
CA GLN A 112 19.75 -8.19 10.07
C GLN A 112 19.30 -9.36 9.17
N TYR A 113 19.14 -10.57 9.72
CA TYR A 113 18.69 -11.72 8.93
C TYR A 113 17.24 -11.60 8.45
N ILE A 114 16.38 -10.88 9.20
CA ILE A 114 14.99 -10.62 8.80
C ILE A 114 14.97 -9.61 7.66
N GLY A 115 15.77 -8.54 7.74
CA GLY A 115 15.91 -7.57 6.66
C GLY A 115 16.44 -8.19 5.36
N ILE A 116 17.45 -9.06 5.45
CA ILE A 116 18.01 -9.75 4.29
C ILE A 116 16.99 -10.69 3.66
N SER A 117 16.27 -11.49 4.46
CA SER A 117 15.26 -12.41 3.92
C SER A 117 14.10 -11.67 3.23
N PHE A 118 13.66 -10.55 3.81
CA PHE A 118 12.69 -9.64 3.19
C PHE A 118 13.20 -9.12 1.84
N THR A 119 14.44 -8.66 1.78
CA THR A 119 15.05 -8.12 0.56
C THR A 119 15.15 -9.17 -0.55
N ILE A 120 15.58 -10.39 -0.22
CA ILE A 120 15.60 -11.52 -1.16
C ILE A 120 14.19 -11.81 -1.68
N GLY A 121 13.18 -11.83 -0.80
CA GLY A 121 11.78 -12.02 -1.17
C GLY A 121 11.28 -10.96 -2.16
N VAL A 122 11.60 -9.69 -1.92
CA VAL A 122 11.26 -8.57 -2.83
C VAL A 122 11.92 -8.74 -4.20
N ILE A 123 13.20 -9.11 -4.24
CA ILE A 123 13.92 -9.35 -5.50
C ILE A 123 13.26 -10.48 -6.28
N ILE A 124 12.98 -11.62 -5.63
CA ILE A 124 12.31 -12.76 -6.28
C ILE A 124 10.93 -12.35 -6.80
N ALA A 125 10.12 -11.67 -6.00
CA ALA A 125 8.80 -11.20 -6.41
C ALA A 125 8.87 -10.27 -7.63
N PHE A 126 9.85 -9.38 -7.68
CA PHE A 126 10.07 -8.50 -8.82
C PHE A 126 10.43 -9.27 -10.09
N PHE A 127 11.31 -10.28 -10.01
CA PHE A 127 11.64 -11.14 -11.14
C PHE A 127 10.44 -11.95 -11.62
N LEU A 128 9.64 -12.50 -10.71
CA LEU A 128 8.40 -13.22 -11.05
C LEU A 128 7.40 -12.30 -11.76
N LEU A 129 7.23 -11.07 -11.27
CA LEU A 129 6.37 -10.08 -11.91
C LEU A 129 6.87 -9.77 -13.34
N ARG A 130 8.17 -9.54 -13.51
CA ARG A 130 8.78 -9.31 -14.83
C ARG A 130 8.60 -10.49 -15.77
N ALA A 131 8.80 -11.72 -15.28
CA ALA A 131 8.61 -12.93 -16.05
C ALA A 131 7.15 -13.10 -16.50
N ALA A 132 6.18 -12.87 -15.61
CA ALA A 132 4.77 -12.94 -15.92
C ALA A 132 4.34 -11.91 -16.99
N MET A 133 4.82 -10.66 -16.87
CA MET A 133 4.53 -9.61 -17.85
C MET A 133 5.10 -9.95 -19.24
N THR A 134 6.34 -10.45 -19.28
CA THR A 134 6.99 -10.85 -20.54
C THR A 134 6.27 -12.05 -21.19
N HIS A 135 5.79 -13.00 -20.38
CA HIS A 135 5.01 -14.13 -20.87
C HIS A 135 3.66 -13.70 -21.47
N SER A 136 2.97 -12.75 -20.82
CA SER A 136 1.72 -12.17 -21.32
C SER A 136 1.92 -11.46 -22.67
N GLU A 137 2.99 -10.68 -22.80
CA GLU A 137 3.33 -9.98 -24.05
C GLU A 137 3.61 -10.96 -25.20
N ASN A 138 4.38 -12.01 -24.94
CA ASN A 138 4.70 -13.03 -25.93
C ASN A 138 3.45 -13.81 -26.40
N LEU A 139 2.53 -14.12 -25.48
CA LEU A 139 1.24 -14.74 -25.81
C LEU A 139 0.35 -13.80 -26.65
N SER A 140 0.36 -12.50 -26.38
CA SER A 140 -0.38 -11.51 -27.16
C SER A 140 0.15 -11.37 -28.59
N ILE A 141 1.45 -11.56 -28.82
CA ILE A 141 2.09 -11.46 -30.14
C ILE A 141 1.90 -12.76 -30.93
N GLY A 142 1.99 -13.93 -30.29
CA GLY A 142 1.81 -15.23 -30.96
C GLY A 142 0.37 -15.54 -31.39
N ASN A 143 -0.62 -14.78 -30.90
CA ASN A 143 -2.03 -14.91 -31.26
C ASN A 143 -2.47 -13.92 -32.37
N ARG A 144 -1.52 -13.25 -33.02
CA ARG A 144 -1.71 -12.28 -34.11
C ARG A 144 -1.07 -12.79 -35.40
#